data_AF-A0A170WIS6-F1
#
_entry.id   AF-A0A170WIS6-F1
#
_cell.length_a   1.000
_cell.length_b   1.000
_cell.length_c   1.000
_cell.angle_alpha   90.00
_cell.angle_beta   90.00
_cell.angle_gamma   90.00
#
_symmetry.space_group_name_H-M   'P 1'
#
loop_
_entity.id
_entity.type
_entity.pdbx_description
1 polymer ?
#
loop_
_entity_poly.entity_id
_entity_poly.type
_entity_poly.pdbx_seq_one_letter_code
_entity_poly.pdbx_strand_id
1 'polypeptide(L)'
;ENNKDDEGDMPSYFKFLTVMALSVFLKEGVDVAVVEVGVGGELDCTNVFRQTPIVGITSLDLDHTQILGNTIESIAWQKAGIIKPGSRTFTVQGHDSSAFKVLQKRSIEKKSAITVVPSLDQYQMNTS
;
A
#
# COMPACT_ATOMS: atom_id res chain seq x y z
N GLU A 1 22.03 4.65 -16.96
CA GLU A 1 22.54 3.34 -17.44
C GLU A 1 21.45 2.68 -18.27
N ASN A 2 21.83 2.18 -19.44
CA ASN A 2 20.95 1.47 -20.38
C ASN A 2 20.63 0.08 -19.81
N ASN A 3 19.37 -0.23 -19.54
CA ASN A 3 18.93 -1.62 -19.43
C ASN A 3 17.83 -1.87 -20.46
N LYS A 4 18.23 -2.53 -21.55
CA LYS A 4 17.33 -3.35 -22.35
C LYS A 4 17.01 -4.56 -21.50
N ASP A 5 15.74 -4.75 -21.15
CA ASP A 5 15.27 -5.99 -20.56
C ASP A 5 15.41 -7.09 -21.64
N ASP A 6 16.48 -7.87 -21.58
CA ASP A 6 16.66 -9.06 -22.44
C ASP A 6 15.70 -10.16 -21.97
N GLU A 7 15.06 -10.85 -22.92
CA GLU A 7 14.23 -12.04 -22.68
C GLU A 7 15.08 -13.15 -22.03
N GLY A 8 15.14 -13.16 -20.69
CA GLY A 8 15.89 -14.17 -19.93
C GLY A 8 16.36 -13.75 -18.55
N ASP A 9 16.33 -12.45 -18.20
CA ASP A 9 16.82 -12.01 -16.90
C ASP A 9 15.81 -12.25 -15.76
N MET A 10 16.32 -12.82 -14.66
CA MET A 10 15.53 -13.09 -13.46
C MET A 10 15.03 -11.76 -12.86
N PRO A 11 13.74 -11.65 -12.48
CA PRO A 11 13.24 -10.44 -11.85
C PRO A 11 14.05 -10.11 -10.59
N SER A 12 14.18 -8.81 -10.30
CA SER A 12 14.83 -8.36 -9.07
C SER A 12 14.19 -9.03 -7.85
N TYR A 13 14.97 -9.22 -6.78
CA TYR A 13 14.60 -10.04 -5.63
C TYR A 13 13.17 -9.81 -5.11
N PHE A 14 12.76 -8.56 -4.89
CA PHE A 14 11.40 -8.24 -4.43
C PHE A 14 10.30 -8.55 -5.44
N LYS A 15 10.57 -8.32 -6.74
CA LYS A 15 9.64 -8.70 -7.82
C LYS A 15 9.49 -10.22 -7.89
N PHE A 16 10.60 -10.95 -7.78
CA PHE A 16 10.59 -12.40 -7.72
C PHE A 16 9.77 -12.92 -6.52
N LEU A 17 10.02 -12.42 -5.31
CA LEU A 17 9.27 -12.80 -4.12
C LEU A 17 7.78 -12.50 -4.23
N THR A 18 7.42 -11.35 -4.80
CA THR A 18 6.03 -10.98 -5.04
C THR A 18 5.34 -12.00 -5.94
N VAL A 19 5.94 -12.31 -7.10
CA VAL A 19 5.39 -13.30 -8.04
C VAL A 19 5.30 -14.68 -7.39
N MET A 20 6.32 -15.09 -6.64
CA MET A 20 6.33 -16.36 -5.90
C MET A 20 5.18 -16.43 -4.89
N ALA A 21 4.99 -15.38 -4.07
CA ALA A 21 3.92 -15.33 -3.08
C ALA A 21 2.54 -15.41 -3.73
N LEU A 22 2.30 -14.67 -4.82
CA LEU A 22 1.05 -14.74 -5.58
C LEU A 22 0.81 -16.13 -6.16
N SER A 23 1.86 -16.78 -6.68
CA SER A 23 1.76 -18.16 -7.18
C SER A 23 1.36 -19.15 -6.09
N VAL A 24 1.93 -19.00 -4.88
CA VAL A 24 1.56 -19.82 -3.72
C VAL A 24 0.11 -19.56 -3.31
N PHE A 25 -0.33 -18.31 -3.19
CA PHE A 25 -1.73 -17.99 -2.84
C PHE A 25 -2.74 -18.58 -3.81
N LEU A 26 -2.44 -18.53 -5.11
CA LEU A 26 -3.29 -19.15 -6.14
C LEU A 26 -3.31 -20.67 -6.04
N LYS A 27 -2.16 -21.29 -5.77
CA LYS A 27 -2.05 -22.75 -5.64
C LYS A 27 -2.77 -23.29 -4.41
N GLU A 28 -2.67 -22.58 -3.29
CA GLU A 28 -3.32 -22.93 -2.03
C GLU A 28 -4.82 -22.55 -2.03
N GLY A 29 -5.29 -21.81 -3.04
CA GLY A 29 -6.70 -21.45 -3.19
C GLY A 29 -7.21 -20.56 -2.06
N VAL A 30 -6.40 -19.60 -1.59
CA VAL A 30 -6.77 -18.73 -0.47
C VAL A 30 -7.97 -17.84 -0.81
N ASP A 31 -8.92 -17.71 0.12
CA ASP A 31 -10.07 -16.82 -0.06
C ASP A 31 -9.68 -15.34 0.03
N VAL A 32 -8.71 -15.03 0.88
CA VAL A 32 -8.23 -13.66 1.15
C VAL A 32 -6.70 -13.68 1.32
N ALA A 33 -6.03 -12.76 0.64
CA ALA A 33 -4.61 -12.49 0.83
C ALA A 33 -4.41 -11.09 1.42
N VAL A 34 -3.61 -10.99 2.47
CA VAL A 34 -3.12 -9.71 3.00
C VAL A 34 -1.74 -9.47 2.42
N VAL A 35 -1.58 -8.37 1.68
CA VAL A 35 -0.33 -8.05 0.98
C VAL A 35 0.23 -6.76 1.56
N GLU A 36 1.37 -6.88 2.22
CA GLU A 36 2.15 -5.75 2.70
C GLU A 36 2.94 -5.13 1.53
N VAL A 37 2.91 -3.80 1.45
CA VAL A 37 3.68 -3.05 0.47
C VAL A 37 5.14 -3.01 0.89
N GLY A 38 6.06 -3.23 -0.05
CA GLY A 38 7.50 -3.16 0.24
C GLY A 38 7.96 -1.73 0.57
N VAL A 39 8.07 -0.87 -0.43
CA VAL A 39 8.50 0.53 -0.24
C VAL A 39 7.59 1.47 -1.04
N GLY A 40 7.05 2.47 -0.36
CA GLY A 40 6.16 3.46 -0.97
C GLY A 40 4.75 2.91 -1.16
N GLY A 41 4.35 2.68 -2.41
CA GLY A 41 3.01 2.20 -2.75
C GLY A 41 2.70 2.30 -4.25
N GLU A 42 2.71 3.52 -4.80
CA GLU A 42 2.35 3.77 -6.21
C GLU A 42 3.13 2.88 -7.19
N LEU A 43 4.45 2.82 -7.00
CA LEU A 43 5.38 2.11 -7.89
C LEU A 43 5.91 0.81 -7.26
N ASP A 44 5.34 0.37 -6.14
CA ASP A 44 5.78 -0.86 -5.48
C ASP A 44 5.38 -2.09 -6.30
N CYS A 45 6.21 -3.12 -6.29
CA CYS A 45 5.98 -4.34 -7.06
C CYS A 45 4.74 -5.13 -6.60
N THR A 46 4.24 -4.90 -5.39
CA THR A 46 2.97 -5.47 -4.90
C THR A 46 1.74 -4.74 -5.46
N ASN A 47 1.88 -3.53 -6.01
CA ASN A 47 0.77 -2.70 -6.46
C ASN A 47 0.20 -3.09 -7.85
N VAL A 48 0.36 -4.36 -8.24
CA VAL A 48 -0.07 -4.91 -9.54
C VAL A 48 -1.57 -5.23 -9.60
N PHE A 49 -2.26 -5.23 -8.45
CA PHE A 49 -3.68 -5.53 -8.40
C PHE A 49 -4.51 -4.42 -9.05
N ARG A 50 -5.38 -4.80 -9.99
CA ARG A 50 -6.31 -3.87 -10.67
C ARG A 50 -7.46 -3.43 -9.77
N GLN A 51 -7.91 -4.33 -8.89
CA GLN A 51 -8.97 -4.08 -7.92
C GLN A 51 -8.52 -4.64 -6.58
N THR A 52 -8.73 -3.83 -5.53
CA THR A 52 -8.45 -4.20 -4.15
C THR A 52 -9.61 -3.66 -3.31
N PRO A 53 -10.45 -4.52 -2.71
CA PRO A 53 -11.66 -4.05 -2.03
C PRO A 53 -11.35 -3.26 -0.75
N ILE A 54 -10.27 -3.61 -0.06
CA ILE A 54 -9.84 -3.03 1.21
C ILE A 54 -8.40 -2.57 1.11
N VAL A 55 -8.13 -1.34 1.53
CA VAL A 55 -6.78 -0.74 1.56
C VAL A 55 -6.50 -0.26 2.97
N GLY A 56 -5.30 -0.56 3.50
CA GLY A 56 -4.83 -0.03 4.77
C GLY A 56 -3.61 0.86 4.57
N ILE A 57 -3.63 2.05 5.16
CA ILE A 57 -2.48 2.97 5.22
C ILE A 57 -2.21 3.26 6.69
N THR A 58 -1.13 2.69 7.23
CA THR A 58 -0.69 2.89 8.62
C THR A 58 -0.04 4.27 8.80
N SER A 59 0.68 4.49 9.91
CA SER A 59 1.37 5.74 10.21
C SER A 59 2.26 6.18 9.04
N LEU A 60 2.27 7.50 8.82
CA LEU A 60 3.10 8.15 7.83
C LEU A 60 4.19 8.92 8.56
N ASP A 61 5.43 8.47 8.41
CA ASP A 61 6.62 9.14 8.92
C ASP A 61 7.58 9.46 7.77
N LEU A 62 8.59 10.29 8.06
CA LEU A 62 9.65 10.63 7.10
C LEU A 62 10.62 9.44 6.92
N ASP A 63 10.12 8.38 6.28
CA ASP A 63 10.87 7.17 5.97
C ASP A 63 11.26 7.11 4.50
N HIS A 64 12.43 6.51 4.22
CA HIS A 64 12.92 6.26 2.86
C HIS A 64 12.92 7.51 1.96
N THR A 65 13.31 8.66 2.51
CA THR A 65 13.26 9.97 1.84
C THR A 65 14.03 10.02 0.52
N GLN A 66 15.09 9.21 0.38
CA GLN A 66 15.85 9.07 -0.87
C GLN A 66 15.03 8.48 -2.03
N ILE A 67 13.96 7.74 -1.73
CA ILE A 67 13.11 7.04 -2.71
C ILE A 67 11.74 7.69 -2.80
N LEU A 68 11.15 8.08 -1.66
CA LEU A 68 9.77 8.56 -1.55
C LEU A 68 9.65 10.10 -1.57
N GLY A 69 10.78 10.79 -1.60
CA GLY A 69 10.88 12.24 -1.55
C GLY A 69 11.08 12.77 -0.14
N ASN A 70 11.40 14.06 -0.06
CA ASN A 70 11.88 14.69 1.17
C ASN A 70 10.78 15.37 1.99
N THR A 71 9.51 15.21 1.63
CA THR A 71 8.39 15.82 2.36
C THR A 71 7.36 14.77 2.75
N ILE A 72 6.61 15.04 3.82
CA ILE A 72 5.59 14.10 4.28
C ILE A 72 4.47 13.95 3.24
N GLU A 73 4.18 14.99 2.46
CA GLU A 73 3.21 14.96 1.36
C GLU A 73 3.66 14.06 0.22
N SER A 74 4.96 14.05 -0.13
CA SER A 74 5.47 13.16 -1.19
C SER A 74 5.40 11.69 -0.74
N ILE A 75 5.71 11.42 0.52
CA ILE A 75 5.59 10.09 1.12
C ILE A 75 4.12 9.65 1.18
N ALA A 76 3.23 10.53 1.65
CA ALA A 76 1.79 10.29 1.69
C ALA A 76 1.25 10.01 0.28
N TRP A 77 1.74 10.74 -0.73
CA TRP A 77 1.34 10.53 -2.12
C TRP A 77 1.76 9.15 -2.62
N GLN A 78 3.01 8.75 -2.37
CA GLN A 78 3.52 7.43 -2.75
C GLN A 78 2.73 6.31 -2.06
N LYS A 79 2.55 6.39 -0.73
CA LYS A 79 1.83 5.37 0.05
C LYS A 79 0.35 5.29 -0.31
N ALA A 80 -0.31 6.42 -0.60
CA ALA A 80 -1.69 6.43 -1.11
C ALA A 80 -1.84 5.89 -2.55
N GLY A 81 -0.75 5.50 -3.20
CA GLY A 81 -0.79 4.91 -4.53
C GLY A 81 -1.41 3.52 -4.62
N ILE A 82 -1.57 2.87 -3.47
CA ILE A 82 -2.29 1.61 -3.38
C ILE A 82 -3.82 1.78 -3.32
N ILE A 83 -4.33 3.02 -3.19
CA ILE A 83 -5.77 3.28 -3.21
C ILE A 83 -6.31 2.97 -4.61
N LYS A 84 -7.24 2.01 -4.69
CA LYS A 84 -7.85 1.56 -5.94
C LYS A 84 -9.26 2.14 -6.12
N PRO A 85 -9.73 2.28 -7.38
CA PRO A 85 -11.08 2.75 -7.64
C PRO A 85 -12.14 1.96 -6.87
N GLY A 86 -12.97 2.65 -6.08
CA GLY A 86 -14.07 2.04 -5.33
C GLY A 86 -13.66 1.20 -4.10
N SER A 87 -12.38 1.22 -3.70
CA SER A 87 -11.94 0.53 -2.47
C SER A 87 -12.47 1.21 -1.20
N ARG A 88 -12.50 0.49 -0.08
CA ARG A 88 -12.58 1.10 1.26
C ARG A 88 -11.17 1.26 1.81
N THR A 89 -10.80 2.48 2.14
CA THR A 89 -9.47 2.81 2.66
C THR A 89 -9.56 3.07 4.16
N PHE A 90 -8.70 2.41 4.92
CA PHE A 90 -8.57 2.57 6.37
C PHE A 90 -7.23 3.20 6.69
N THR A 91 -7.21 4.12 7.64
CA THR A 91 -5.98 4.73 8.11
C THR A 91 -6.02 5.04 9.60
N VAL A 92 -4.87 5.30 10.21
CA VAL A 92 -4.74 5.57 11.64
C VAL A 92 -4.92 7.06 11.98
N GLN A 93 -5.13 7.34 13.26
CA GLN A 93 -5.12 8.70 13.79
C GLN A 93 -3.69 9.25 13.87
N GLY A 94 -3.55 10.56 14.05
CA GLY A 94 -2.26 11.19 14.37
C GLY A 94 -1.37 11.54 13.18
N HIS A 95 -1.87 11.43 11.94
CA HIS A 95 -1.14 11.91 10.76
C HIS A 95 -0.88 13.41 10.82
N ASP A 96 0.22 13.83 10.23
CA ASP A 96 0.42 15.24 9.88
C ASP A 96 -0.75 15.73 8.99
N SER A 97 -1.20 16.96 9.24
CA SER A 97 -2.35 17.54 8.54
C SER A 97 -2.15 17.64 7.02
N SER A 98 -0.93 17.88 6.56
CA SER A 98 -0.60 17.91 5.13
C SER A 98 -0.64 16.52 4.51
N ALA A 99 -0.10 15.52 5.21
CA ALA A 99 -0.11 14.12 4.80
C ALA A 99 -1.56 13.59 4.68
N PHE A 100 -2.39 13.87 5.69
CA PHE A 100 -3.79 13.45 5.68
C PHE A 100 -4.58 14.08 4.53
N LYS A 101 -4.33 15.35 4.20
CA LYS A 101 -4.95 16.01 3.03
C LYS A 101 -4.60 15.30 1.72
N VAL A 102 -3.38 14.78 1.59
CA VAL A 102 -2.98 13.98 0.41
C VAL A 102 -3.77 12.66 0.36
N LEU A 103 -3.88 11.95 1.49
CA LEU A 103 -4.68 10.72 1.56
C LEU A 103 -6.14 10.98 1.16
N GLN A 104 -6.74 12.05 1.69
CA GLN A 104 -8.11 12.45 1.36
C GLN A 104 -8.27 12.78 -0.13
N LYS A 105 -7.36 13.59 -0.69
CA LYS A 105 -7.40 13.96 -2.11
C LYS A 105 -7.36 12.72 -3.00
N ARG A 106 -6.43 11.80 -2.76
CA ARG A 106 -6.30 10.56 -3.55
C ARG A 106 -7.50 9.64 -3.35
N SER A 107 -8.05 9.57 -2.14
CA SER A 107 -9.29 8.82 -1.88
C SER A 107 -10.45 9.36 -2.71
N ILE A 108 -10.63 10.68 -2.78
CA ILE A 108 -11.66 11.34 -3.62
C ILE A 108 -11.45 11.03 -5.10
N GLU A 109 -10.22 11.17 -5.61
CA GLU A 109 -9.87 10.86 -7.01
C GLU A 109 -10.20 9.41 -7.38
N LYS A 110 -10.00 8.48 -6.45
CA LYS A 110 -10.28 7.05 -6.62
C LYS A 110 -11.70 6.66 -6.21
N LYS A 111 -12.56 7.61 -5.79
CA LYS A 111 -13.90 7.32 -5.27
C LYS A 111 -13.86 6.27 -4.15
N SER A 112 -12.83 6.33 -3.32
CA SER A 112 -12.63 5.46 -2.17
C SER A 112 -13.11 6.17 -0.90
N ALA A 113 -13.88 5.47 -0.08
CA ALA A 113 -14.24 5.95 1.24
C ALA A 113 -13.05 5.77 2.20
N ILE A 114 -12.56 6.86 2.79
CA ILE A 114 -11.50 6.81 3.80
C ILE A 114 -12.11 6.82 5.21
N THR A 115 -11.66 5.90 6.06
CA THR A 115 -12.08 5.78 7.46
C THR A 115 -10.86 5.81 8.36
N VAL A 116 -10.86 6.73 9.33
CA VAL A 116 -9.85 6.76 10.38
C VAL A 116 -10.28 5.77 11.46
N VAL A 117 -9.47 4.74 11.71
CA VAL A 117 -9.78 3.68 12.67
C VAL A 117 -9.43 4.12 14.11
N PRO A 118 -10.15 3.62 15.12
CA PRO A 118 -9.76 3.74 16.52
C PRO A 118 -8.35 3.19 16.80
N SER A 119 -7.75 3.60 17.92
CA SER A 119 -6.53 2.96 18.42
C SER A 119 -6.82 1.50 18.82
N LEU A 120 -5.79 0.64 18.77
CA LEU A 120 -5.93 -0.81 19.02
C LEU A 120 -6.55 -1.10 20.40
N ASP A 121 -6.17 -0.32 21.39
CA ASP A 121 -6.66 -0.29 22.77
C ASP A 121 -8.17 -0.03 22.91
N GLN A 122 -8.82 0.53 21.89
CA GLN A 122 -10.28 0.72 21.86
C GLN A 122 -11.04 -0.49 21.32
N TYR A 123 -10.34 -1.46 20.72
CA TYR A 123 -10.96 -2.70 20.31
C TYR A 123 -11.06 -3.65 21.50
N GLN A 124 -12.30 -4.00 21.87
CA GLN A 124 -12.56 -5.08 22.81
C GLN A 124 -12.16 -6.40 22.14
N MET A 125 -10.92 -6.83 22.37
CA MET A 125 -10.51 -8.18 22.03
C MET A 125 -11.18 -9.12 23.02
N ASN A 126 -12.33 -9.67 22.64
CA ASN A 126 -12.91 -10.80 23.35
C ASN A 126 -11.96 -11.99 23.16
N THR A 127 -10.96 -12.09 24.03
CA THR A 127 -10.19 -13.32 24.20
C THR A 127 -11.09 -14.31 24.94
N SER A 128 -11.79 -15.13 24.18
CA SER A 128 -12.42 -16.37 24.67
C SER A 128 -11.37 -17.40 25.07
#